data_AF-A0A7C5G1R1-F1
#
_entry.id   AF-A0A7C5G1R1-F1
#
_cell.length_a   1.000
_cell.length_b   1.000
_cell.length_c   1.000
_cell.angle_alpha   90.00
_cell.angle_beta   90.00
_cell.angle_gamma   90.00
#
_symmetry.space_group_name_H-M   'P 1'
#
loop_
_entity.id
_entity.type
_entity.pdbx_description
1 polymer ?
#
loop_
_entity_poly.entity_id
_entity_poly.type
_entity_poly.pdbx_seq_one_letter_code
_entity_poly.pdbx_strand_id
1 'polypeptide(L)'
;MEKEYDIFVPGRICLFGEHSDWAGGYRRINSRVDPGFAIICGTNQGLHARIQKHPDSLVFRSSFEEQGQRQEFRLPMNIDALLEEARKGSFFSYV
;
A
#
# COMPACT_ATOMS: atom_id res chain seq x y z
N MET A 1 -16.04 14.07 21.04
CA MET A 1 -14.77 13.44 20.63
C MET A 1 -14.90 13.04 19.18
N GLU A 2 -13.92 13.42 18.35
CA GLU A 2 -13.85 12.88 16.99
C GLU A 2 -13.64 11.37 17.05
N LYS A 3 -14.26 10.65 16.12
CA LYS A 3 -14.25 9.19 16.11
C LYS A 3 -12.91 8.70 15.54
N GLU A 4 -12.12 8.03 16.37
CA GLU A 4 -10.93 7.30 15.96
C GLU A 4 -11.30 5.88 15.49
N TYR A 5 -10.54 5.36 14.53
CA TYR A 5 -10.65 3.99 14.04
C TYR A 5 -9.29 3.31 14.06
N ASP A 6 -9.25 2.08 14.56
CA ASP A 6 -8.13 1.17 14.40
C ASP A 6 -8.35 0.32 13.14
N ILE A 7 -7.36 0.31 12.25
CA ILE A 7 -7.35 -0.55 11.06
C ILE A 7 -6.17 -1.53 11.15
N PHE A 8 -6.43 -2.76 10.70
CA PHE A 8 -5.42 -3.80 10.54
C PHE A 8 -5.46 -4.35 9.12
N VAL A 9 -4.30 -4.44 8.49
CA VAL A 9 -4.12 -5.05 7.17
C VAL A 9 -3.16 -6.22 7.32
N PRO A 10 -3.62 -7.48 7.13
CA PRO A 10 -2.75 -8.64 7.26
C PRO A 10 -1.69 -8.65 6.17
N GLY A 11 -0.51 -9.18 6.52
CA GLY A 11 0.46 -9.62 5.54
C GLY A 11 -0.07 -10.80 4.73
N ARG A 12 0.69 -11.18 3.70
CA ARG A 12 0.38 -12.34 2.87
C ARG A 12 1.66 -13.09 2.52
N ILE A 13 1.55 -14.41 2.44
CA ILE A 13 2.60 -15.29 1.94
C ILE A 13 2.05 -16.02 0.71
N CYS A 14 2.84 -16.06 -0.36
CA CYS A 14 2.53 -16.91 -1.51
C CYS A 14 2.97 -18.34 -1.21
N LEU A 15 2.02 -19.28 -1.15
CA LEU A 15 2.31 -20.69 -0.92
C LEU A 15 2.74 -21.37 -2.21
N PHE A 16 2.07 -21.06 -3.32
CA PHE A 16 2.35 -21.59 -4.65
C PHE A 16 2.04 -20.56 -5.73
N GLY A 17 2.80 -20.61 -6.82
CA GLY A 17 2.43 -19.93 -8.06
C GLY A 17 2.91 -18.48 -8.22
N GLU A 18 3.88 -18.02 -7.42
CA GLU A 18 4.46 -16.67 -7.49
C GLU A 18 5.13 -16.32 -8.83
N HIS A 19 5.54 -17.31 -9.63
CA HIS A 19 5.98 -17.08 -11.00
C HIS A 19 4.87 -17.30 -12.04
N SER A 20 3.81 -18.03 -11.66
CA SER A 20 2.69 -18.32 -12.55
C SER A 20 1.79 -17.09 -12.72
N ASP A 21 1.42 -16.44 -11.62
CA ASP A 21 0.65 -15.19 -11.64
C ASP A 21 1.39 -14.06 -12.39
N TRP A 22 2.72 -13.96 -12.25
CA TRP A 22 3.54 -13.03 -13.01
C TRP A 22 3.54 -13.36 -14.50
N ALA A 23 3.73 -14.64 -14.84
CA ALA A 23 3.67 -15.10 -16.23
C ALA A 23 2.30 -14.83 -16.88
N GLY A 24 1.23 -14.83 -16.10
CA GLY A 24 -0.11 -14.42 -16.54
C GLY A 24 -0.15 -13.01 -17.13
N GLY A 25 0.75 -12.10 -16.72
CA GLY A 25 0.88 -10.77 -17.29
C GLY A 25 1.24 -10.75 -18.79
N TYR A 26 1.98 -11.76 -19.28
CA TYR A 26 2.36 -11.88 -20.69
C TYR A 26 1.17 -12.11 -21.62
N ARG A 27 0.00 -12.46 -21.09
CA ARG A 27 -1.25 -12.57 -21.87
C ARG A 27 -1.64 -11.29 -22.60
N ARG A 28 -1.20 -10.13 -22.09
CA ARG A 28 -1.41 -8.82 -22.76
C ARG A 28 -0.72 -8.76 -24.12
N ILE A 29 0.36 -9.53 -24.30
CA ILE A 29 1.18 -9.57 -25.53
C ILE A 29 0.88 -10.85 -26.32
N ASN A 30 0.63 -11.97 -25.65
CA ASN A 30 0.32 -13.25 -26.28
C ASN A 30 -0.86 -13.94 -25.58
N SER A 31 -2.04 -13.88 -26.19
CA SER A 31 -3.28 -14.45 -25.64
C SER A 31 -3.29 -15.97 -25.51
N ARG A 32 -2.31 -16.68 -26.09
CA ARG A 32 -2.16 -18.15 -25.98
C ARG A 32 -1.50 -18.61 -24.69
N VAL A 33 -0.83 -17.72 -23.95
CA VAL A 33 -0.26 -18.06 -22.63
C VAL A 33 -1.41 -18.34 -21.67
N ASP A 34 -1.42 -19.47 -20.97
CA ASP A 34 -2.50 -19.76 -20.01
C ASP A 34 -2.57 -18.74 -18.86
N PRO A 35 -3.75 -18.52 -18.24
CA PRO A 35 -3.86 -17.68 -17.06
C PRO A 35 -2.94 -18.19 -15.94
N GLY A 36 -2.25 -17.26 -15.29
CA GLY A 36 -1.47 -17.55 -14.08
C GLY A 36 -2.37 -17.79 -12.88
N PHE A 37 -1.95 -18.67 -11.97
CA PHE A 37 -2.65 -18.94 -10.71
C PHE A 37 -1.68 -18.91 -9.54
N ALA A 38 -2.10 -18.30 -8.43
CA ALA A 38 -1.35 -18.30 -7.18
C ALA A 38 -2.27 -18.65 -6.00
N ILE A 39 -1.74 -19.42 -5.06
CA ILE A 39 -2.38 -19.72 -3.78
C ILE A 39 -1.66 -18.89 -2.71
N ILE A 40 -2.37 -17.94 -2.12
CA ILE A 40 -1.84 -17.08 -1.06
C ILE A 40 -2.54 -17.36 0.27
N CYS A 41 -1.81 -17.17 1.36
CA CYS A 41 -2.35 -17.23 2.72
C CYS A 41 -2.13 -15.89 3.42
N GLY A 42 -3.19 -15.37 4.04
CA GLY A 42 -3.08 -14.20 4.92
C GLY A 42 -2.38 -14.57 6.22
N THR A 43 -1.58 -13.65 6.76
CA THR A 43 -0.86 -13.85 8.03
C THR A 43 -1.55 -13.13 9.17
N ASN A 44 -1.29 -13.56 10.41
CA ASN A 44 -1.71 -12.82 11.60
C ASN A 44 -0.72 -11.70 12.00
N GLN A 45 0.40 -11.58 11.29
CA GLN A 45 1.25 -10.40 11.28
C GLN A 45 0.79 -9.45 10.18
N GLY A 46 0.85 -8.14 10.42
CA GLY A 46 0.43 -7.16 9.44
C GLY A 46 0.69 -5.73 9.91
N LEU A 47 0.14 -4.77 9.17
CA LEU A 47 0.24 -3.35 9.47
C LEU A 47 -0.99 -2.89 10.25
N HIS A 48 -0.75 -2.07 11.27
CA HIS A 48 -1.78 -1.39 12.03
C HIS A 48 -1.71 0.12 11.79
N ALA A 49 -2.86 0.76 11.78
CA ALA A 49 -2.92 2.22 11.83
C ALA A 49 -4.09 2.70 12.67
N ARG A 50 -3.88 3.84 13.33
CA ARG A 50 -4.93 4.62 13.98
C ARG A 50 -5.26 5.80 13.09
N ILE A 51 -6.53 5.95 12.76
CA ILE A 51 -6.99 6.98 11.83
C ILE A 51 -8.12 7.80 12.44
N GLN A 52 -8.13 9.07 12.11
CA GLN A 52 -9.22 9.99 12.39
C GLN A 52 -9.46 10.85 11.16
N LYS A 53 -10.70 11.29 10.96
CA LYS A 53 -11.01 12.20 9.86
C LYS A 53 -10.38 13.56 10.15
N HIS A 54 -9.59 14.07 9.22
CA HIS A 54 -9.11 15.46 9.27
C HIS A 54 -10.01 16.33 8.39
N PRO A 55 -10.28 17.60 8.74
CA PRO A 55 -11.16 18.47 7.96
C PRO A 55 -10.64 18.76 6.54
N ASP A 56 -9.33 18.92 6.37
CA ASP A 56 -8.75 19.49 5.13
C ASP A 56 -7.42 18.88 4.67
N SER A 57 -6.85 17.90 5.39
CA SER A 57 -5.46 17.46 5.18
C SER A 57 -5.33 15.95 5.29
N LEU A 58 -4.43 15.36 4.51
CA LEU A 58 -3.88 14.04 4.80
C LEU A 58 -2.65 14.23 5.68
N VAL A 59 -2.68 13.68 6.89
CA VAL A 59 -1.54 13.66 7.80
C VAL A 59 -1.14 12.21 8.02
N PHE A 60 0.07 11.86 7.61
CA PHE A 60 0.60 10.52 7.79
C PHE A 60 1.80 10.55 8.72
N ARG A 61 1.87 9.60 9.64
CA ARG A 61 3.01 9.39 10.53
C ARG A 61 3.36 7.92 10.53
N SER A 62 4.54 7.59 10.06
CA SER A 62 5.06 6.23 10.08
C SER A 62 5.54 5.85 11.49
N SER A 63 5.40 4.58 11.85
CA SER A 63 6.12 3.99 12.99
C SER A 63 7.56 3.63 12.63
N PHE A 64 7.91 3.65 11.34
CA PHE A 64 9.27 3.43 10.86
C PHE A 64 10.13 4.69 11.06
N GLU A 65 11.33 4.49 11.56
CA GLU A 65 12.33 5.52 11.77
C GLU A 65 13.51 5.26 10.84
N GLU A 66 13.84 6.24 10.01
CA GLU A 66 15.04 6.21 9.18
C GLU A 66 16.07 7.15 9.83
N GLN A 67 17.24 6.63 10.18
CA GLN A 67 18.29 7.38 10.88
C GLN A 67 17.81 8.06 12.19
N GLY A 68 16.84 7.45 12.87
CA GLY A 68 16.25 7.99 14.11
C GLY A 68 15.21 9.09 13.88
N GLN A 69 14.84 9.39 12.64
CA GLN A 69 13.77 10.33 12.31
C GLN A 69 12.53 9.58 11.82
N ARG A 70 11.38 9.87 12.44
CA ARG A 70 10.08 9.37 11.98
C ARG A 70 9.71 10.02 10.66
N GLN A 71 9.27 9.19 9.73
CA GLN A 71 8.75 9.66 8.46
C GLN A 71 7.33 10.18 8.66
N GLU A 72 7.13 11.48 8.44
CA GLU A 72 5.82 12.11 8.48
C GLU A 72 5.62 13.06 7.29
N PHE A 73 4.37 13.23 6.88
CA PHE A 73 4.01 14.27 5.94
C PHE A 73 2.62 14.82 6.23
N ARG A 74 2.39 16.04 5.72
CA ARG A 74 1.08 16.66 5.66
C ARG A 74 0.86 17.22 4.28
N LEU A 75 -0.28 16.89 3.68
CA LEU A 75 -0.72 17.45 2.40
C LEU A 75 -2.16 17.91 2.51
N PRO A 76 -2.59 18.90 1.71
CA PRO A 76 -4.00 19.18 1.52
C PRO A 76 -4.73 17.93 1.04
N MET A 77 -5.94 17.69 1.54
CA MET A 77 -6.84 16.64 1.05
C MET A 77 -7.47 17.08 -0.27
N ASN A 78 -6.62 17.32 -1.27
CA ASN A 78 -6.95 17.77 -2.62
C ASN A 78 -6.35 16.79 -3.62
N ILE A 79 -7.13 16.39 -4.62
CA ILE A 79 -6.75 15.31 -5.55
C ILE A 79 -5.46 15.60 -6.33
N ASP A 80 -5.24 16.85 -6.75
CA ASP A 80 -4.08 17.24 -7.54
C ASP A 80 -2.81 17.20 -6.70
N ALA A 81 -2.87 17.75 -5.47
CA ALA A 81 -1.75 17.71 -4.53
C ALA A 81 -1.37 16.27 -4.12
N LEU A 82 -2.36 15.41 -3.89
CA LEU A 82 -2.14 14.00 -3.55
C LEU A 82 -1.51 13.24 -4.72
N LEU A 83 -1.98 13.47 -5.96
CA LEU A 83 -1.45 12.82 -7.14
C LEU A 83 -0.03 13.29 -7.47
N GLU A 84 0.26 14.58 -7.27
CA GLU A 84 1.60 15.12 -7.42
C GLU A 84 2.58 14.45 -6.46
N GLU A 85 2.23 14.36 -5.16
CA GLU A 85 3.10 13.69 -4.18
C GLU A 85 3.29 12.20 -4.52
N ALA A 86 2.22 11.49 -4.87
CA ALA A 86 2.28 10.06 -5.19
C ALA A 86 3.21 9.74 -6.37
N ARG A 87 3.53 10.72 -7.22
CA ARG A 87 4.41 10.57 -8.39
C ARG A 87 5.87 10.94 -8.13
N LYS A 88 6.21 11.47 -6.94
CA LYS A 88 7.57 11.95 -6.65
C LYS A 88 8.59 10.82 -6.44
N GLY A 89 8.14 9.58 -6.25
CA GLY A 89 9.02 8.46 -5.92
C GLY A 89 9.63 8.59 -4.51
N SER A 90 8.97 9.33 -3.62
CA SER A 90 9.36 9.50 -2.22
C SER A 90 8.97 8.26 -1.39
N PHE A 91 9.35 8.24 -0.10
CA PHE A 91 8.94 7.21 0.86
C PHE A 91 7.42 6.95 0.89
N PHE A 92 6.61 7.97 0.55
CA PHE A 92 5.14 7.90 0.53
C PHE A 92 4.54 7.65 -0.86
N SER A 93 5.38 7.46 -1.88
CA SER A 93 4.94 7.10 -3.23
C SER A 93 4.80 5.58 -3.36
N TYR A 94 3.69 5.12 -3.94
CA TYR A 94 3.54 3.72 -4.33
C TYR A 94 4.31 3.48 -5.64
N VAL A 95 5.21 2.49 -5.65
CA VAL A 95 6.05 2.12 -6.81
C VAL A 95 5.38 1.07 -7.66
#